data_AF-A0ABD2ZVC3-F1
#
_entry.id   AF-A0ABD2ZVC3-F1
#
_cell.length_a   1.000
_cell.length_b   1.000
_cell.length_c   1.000
_cell.angle_alpha   90.00
_cell.angle_beta   90.00
_cell.angle_gamma   90.00
#
_symmetry.space_group_name_H-M   'P 1'
#
loop_
_entity.id
_entity.type
_entity.pdbx_description
1 polymer ?
#
loop_
_entity_poly.entity_id
_entity_poly.type
_entity_poly.pdbx_seq_one_letter_code
_entity_poly.pdbx_strand_id
1 'polypeptide(L)'
;MEFNADWTASCELFYSSSSCLSSQGILSVQYPCAACKFLRRRCSENCILAPYFPPTEPLKFTIVHKVFGAGNIIKRLQDIPEHQRLDAVNSMVYEATARTRDPVYGCAGTISLLQSQIMELQEELAKTKAEIFYMQCQNADLLTLI
;
A
#
# COMPACT_ATOMS: atom_id res chain seq x y z
N MET A 1 -24.21 -10.53 7.39
CA MET A 1 -22.81 -10.76 6.99
C MET A 1 -22.68 -10.36 5.54
N GLU A 2 -22.51 -9.07 5.29
CA GLU A 2 -22.09 -8.56 3.97
C GLU A 2 -20.92 -7.64 4.26
N PHE A 3 -19.72 -8.14 3.97
CA PHE A 3 -18.49 -7.37 3.96
C PHE A 3 -18.56 -6.54 2.66
N ASN A 4 -19.01 -5.29 2.76
CA ASN A 4 -19.19 -4.46 1.59
C ASN A 4 -17.82 -4.10 1.01
N ALA A 5 -17.58 -4.55 -0.22
CA ALA A 5 -16.36 -4.36 -0.98
C ALA A 5 -16.36 -2.95 -1.58
N ASP A 6 -15.83 -1.96 -0.87
CA ASP A 6 -15.80 -0.56 -1.33
C ASP A 6 -14.41 0.10 -1.23
N TRP A 7 -13.35 -0.69 -0.99
CA TRP A 7 -11.98 -0.18 -0.91
C TRP A 7 -11.35 0.13 -2.28
N THR A 8 -11.91 -0.39 -3.37
CA THR A 8 -11.40 -0.17 -4.74
C THR A 8 -11.71 1.23 -5.27
N ALA A 9 -12.84 1.83 -4.87
CA ALA A 9 -13.25 3.16 -5.36
C ALA A 9 -12.40 4.31 -4.80
N SER A 10 -11.84 4.15 -3.59
CA SER A 10 -11.02 5.19 -2.97
C SER A 10 -9.62 5.33 -3.59
N CYS A 11 -9.13 4.30 -4.30
CA CYS A 11 -7.84 4.33 -4.99
C CYS A 11 -7.87 5.10 -6.32
N GLU A 12 -9.02 5.20 -6.99
CA GLU A 12 -9.13 5.85 -8.31
C GLU A 12 -9.02 7.38 -8.25
N LEU A 13 -9.34 7.99 -7.11
CA LEU A 13 -9.29 9.44 -6.93
C LEU A 13 -7.86 9.99 -6.69
N PHE A 14 -6.89 9.15 -6.34
CA PHE A 14 -5.50 9.59 -6.15
C PHE A 14 -4.62 9.39 -7.41
N TYR A 15 -5.07 8.60 -8.39
CA TYR A 15 -4.28 8.21 -9.57
C TYR A 15 -4.59 9.04 -10.83
N SER A 16 -5.58 9.92 -10.80
CA SER A 16 -6.07 10.67 -11.98
C SER A 16 -5.27 11.94 -12.34
N SER A 17 -4.06 12.15 -11.83
CA SER A 17 -3.24 13.34 -12.17
C SER A 17 -1.87 13.02 -12.78
N SER A 18 -1.70 11.89 -13.46
CA SER A 18 -0.49 11.66 -14.26
C SER A 18 -0.87 11.36 -15.71
N SER A 19 -0.91 12.47 -16.44
CA SER A 19 -1.13 12.62 -17.87
C SER A 19 -0.29 11.68 -18.73
N CYS A 20 -0.94 11.22 -19.79
CA CYS A 20 -0.36 10.72 -21.01
C CYS A 20 0.78 11.61 -21.53
N LEU A 21 1.94 11.01 -21.80
CA LEU A 21 2.93 11.56 -22.72
C LEU A 21 3.37 10.45 -23.68
N SER A 22 2.71 10.43 -24.82
CA SER A 22 3.06 9.62 -25.99
C SER A 22 4.29 10.20 -26.71
N SER A 23 5.21 9.31 -27.01
CA SER A 23 6.10 9.31 -28.19
C SER A 23 7.06 10.48 -28.39
N GLN A 24 8.26 10.37 -27.83
CA GLN A 24 9.48 10.86 -28.50
C GLN A 24 10.63 9.86 -28.32
N GLY A 25 11.02 9.23 -29.43
CA GLY A 25 12.22 8.41 -29.50
C GLY A 25 13.46 9.30 -29.32
N ILE A 26 13.98 9.31 -28.10
CA ILE A 26 15.34 9.73 -27.83
C ILE A 26 16.17 8.45 -27.91
N LEU A 27 17.26 8.48 -28.67
CA LEU A 27 18.28 7.43 -28.73
C LEU A 27 18.75 7.18 -27.28
N SER A 28 18.12 6.22 -26.60
CA SER A 28 18.27 6.05 -25.16
C SER A 28 19.67 5.54 -24.94
N VAL A 29 20.54 6.34 -24.35
CA VAL A 29 21.68 5.79 -23.62
C VAL A 29 21.05 4.81 -22.63
N GLN A 30 21.19 3.52 -22.89
CA GLN A 30 20.49 2.48 -22.18
C GLN A 30 21.17 2.32 -20.81
N TYR A 31 20.85 3.25 -19.91
CA TYR A 31 21.35 3.21 -18.56
C TYR A 31 20.78 1.97 -17.88
N PRO A 32 21.61 1.20 -17.15
CA PRO A 32 21.10 0.07 -16.40
C PRO A 32 20.05 0.56 -15.41
N CYS A 33 18.96 -0.19 -15.26
CA CYS A 33 17.97 0.09 -14.22
C CYS A 33 18.64 0.07 -12.83
N ALA A 34 17.99 0.69 -11.83
CA ALA A 34 18.54 0.79 -10.48
C ALA A 34 18.94 -0.59 -9.90
N ALA A 35 18.15 -1.62 -10.17
CA ALA A 35 18.43 -2.98 -9.75
C ALA A 35 19.70 -3.56 -10.39
N CYS A 36 19.81 -3.49 -11.72
CA CYS A 36 20.97 -4.02 -12.43
C CYS A 36 22.26 -3.26 -12.09
N LYS A 37 22.16 -1.93 -11.89
CA LYS A 37 23.26 -1.10 -11.40
C LYS A 37 23.71 -1.54 -10.00
N PHE A 38 22.77 -1.74 -9.08
CA PHE A 38 23.06 -2.20 -7.71
C PHE A 38 23.70 -3.59 -7.69
N LEU A 39 23.16 -4.52 -8.48
CA LEU A 39 23.64 -5.91 -8.59
C LEU A 39 24.91 -6.06 -9.44
N ARG A 40 25.43 -4.97 -10.02
CA ARG A 40 26.60 -4.98 -10.91
C ARG A 40 26.49 -5.99 -12.07
N ARG A 41 25.30 -6.11 -12.66
CA ARG A 41 25.02 -7.01 -13.80
C ARG A 41 24.53 -6.25 -15.03
N ARG A 42 24.62 -6.87 -16.21
CA ARG A 42 24.07 -6.30 -17.45
C ARG A 42 22.54 -6.16 -17.37
N CYS A 43 22.03 -5.00 -17.77
CA CYS A 43 20.60 -4.79 -17.96
C CYS A 43 20.22 -5.11 -19.40
N SER A 44 19.49 -6.19 -19.63
CA SER A 44 18.96 -6.55 -20.96
C SER A 44 17.75 -5.69 -21.33
N GLU A 45 17.40 -5.66 -22.62
CA GLU A 45 16.19 -4.99 -23.12
C GLU A 45 14.92 -5.55 -22.45
N ASN A 46 14.87 -6.87 -22.25
CA ASN A 46 13.73 -7.57 -21.60
C ASN A 46 13.90 -7.72 -20.08
N CYS A 47 14.57 -6.77 -19.42
CA CYS A 47 14.80 -6.84 -17.97
C CYS A 47 13.49 -6.66 -17.18
N ILE A 48 13.01 -7.71 -16.51
CA ILE A 48 11.78 -7.67 -15.69
C ILE A 48 11.81 -6.61 -14.57
N LEU A 49 12.99 -6.20 -14.12
CA LEU A 49 13.14 -5.19 -13.06
C LEU A 49 13.13 -3.75 -13.60
N ALA A 50 13.42 -3.55 -14.89
CA ALA A 50 13.62 -2.22 -15.45
C ALA A 50 12.39 -1.32 -15.39
N PRO A 51 11.16 -1.80 -15.70
CA PRO A 51 9.96 -0.96 -15.61
C PRO A 51 9.64 -0.45 -14.20
N TYR A 52 10.06 -1.18 -13.16
CA TYR A 52 9.64 -0.91 -11.77
C TYR A 52 10.75 -0.27 -10.91
N PHE A 53 12.01 -0.36 -11.34
CA PHE A 53 13.17 0.18 -10.64
C PHE A 53 13.97 1.11 -11.57
N PRO A 54 13.43 2.29 -11.92
CA PRO A 54 14.11 3.22 -12.81
C PRO A 54 15.40 3.76 -12.17
N PRO A 55 16.41 4.16 -12.97
CA PRO A 55 17.67 4.68 -12.46
C PRO A 55 17.52 5.98 -11.65
N THR A 56 16.40 6.68 -11.79
CA THR A 56 16.02 7.88 -11.01
C THR A 56 15.70 7.58 -9.55
N GLU A 57 15.35 6.34 -9.22
CA GLU A 57 14.92 5.92 -7.88
C GLU A 57 15.79 4.77 -7.30
N PRO A 58 17.11 4.98 -7.12
CA PRO A 58 18.02 3.92 -6.68
C PRO A 58 17.71 3.39 -5.27
N LEU A 59 17.13 4.24 -4.41
CA LEU A 59 16.75 3.87 -3.05
C LEU A 59 15.61 2.85 -3.04
N LYS A 60 14.69 2.89 -4.02
CA LYS A 60 13.56 1.98 -4.13
C LYS A 60 14.04 0.53 -4.16
N PHE A 61 15.03 0.22 -5.01
CA PHE A 61 15.62 -1.12 -5.09
C PHE A 61 16.44 -1.46 -3.84
N THR A 62 17.22 -0.51 -3.32
CA THR A 62 18.10 -0.75 -2.16
C THR A 62 17.30 -1.21 -0.93
N ILE A 63 16.17 -0.56 -0.66
CA ILE A 63 15.31 -0.87 0.49
C ILE A 63 14.66 -2.25 0.33
N VAL A 64 14.00 -2.53 -0.81
CA VAL A 64 13.36 -3.84 -1.03
C VAL A 64 14.37 -4.98 -1.09
N HIS A 65 15.55 -4.74 -1.67
CA HIS A 65 16.61 -5.73 -1.75
C HIS A 65 17.09 -6.15 -0.36
N LYS A 66 17.22 -5.20 0.57
CA LYS A 66 17.66 -5.48 1.95
C LYS A 66 16.70 -6.43 2.69
N VAL A 67 15.40 -6.33 2.43
CA VAL A 67 14.37 -7.09 3.15
C VAL A 67 13.98 -8.38 2.43
N PHE A 68 13.74 -8.32 1.13
CA PHE A 68 13.28 -9.47 0.35
C PHE A 68 14.41 -10.20 -0.37
N GLY A 69 15.47 -9.51 -0.77
CA GLY A 69 16.51 -10.03 -1.65
C GLY A 69 16.10 -10.06 -3.13
N ALA A 70 17.08 -9.92 -4.02
CA ALA A 70 16.83 -9.82 -5.47
C ALA A 70 16.09 -11.03 -6.06
N GLY A 71 16.47 -12.25 -5.64
CA GLY A 71 15.87 -13.48 -6.16
C GLY A 71 14.39 -13.59 -5.84
N ASN A 72 13.99 -13.25 -4.61
CA ASN A 72 12.59 -13.29 -4.19
C ASN A 72 11.76 -12.22 -4.89
N ILE A 73 12.31 -11.02 -5.10
CA ILE A 73 11.64 -9.96 -5.89
C ILE A 73 11.37 -10.46 -7.31
N ILE A 74 12.39 -11.02 -7.98
CA ILE A 74 12.24 -11.54 -9.35
C ILE A 74 11.19 -12.65 -9.40
N LYS A 75 11.27 -13.62 -8.48
CA LYS A 75 10.32 -14.73 -8.40
C LYS A 75 8.88 -14.22 -8.21
N ARG A 76 8.66 -13.32 -7.25
CA ARG A 76 7.33 -12.72 -7.01
C ARG A 76 6.80 -11.99 -8.25
N LEU A 77 7.64 -11.21 -8.94
CA LEU A 77 7.19 -10.54 -10.15
C LEU A 77 6.84 -11.53 -11.27
N GLN A 78 7.54 -12.65 -11.38
CA GLN A 78 7.18 -13.69 -12.35
C GLN A 78 5.83 -14.35 -12.04
N ASP A 79 5.52 -14.53 -10.75
CA ASP A 79 4.26 -15.15 -10.28
C ASP A 79 3.04 -14.20 -10.38
N ILE A 80 3.26 -12.89 -10.57
CA ILE A 80 2.20 -11.86 -10.60
C ILE A 80 1.91 -11.43 -12.05
N PRO A 81 0.61 -11.30 -12.43
CA PRO A 81 0.21 -10.74 -13.72
C PRO A 81 0.81 -9.35 -13.95
N GLU A 82 1.23 -9.05 -15.18
CA GLU A 82 1.99 -7.84 -15.48
C GLU A 82 1.33 -6.53 -15.01
N HIS A 83 0.01 -6.43 -15.17
CA HIS A 83 -0.77 -5.27 -14.77
C HIS A 83 -0.76 -4.99 -13.25
N GLN A 84 -0.47 -6.00 -12.41
CA GLN A 84 -0.42 -5.86 -10.94
C GLN A 84 1.00 -5.69 -10.41
N ARG A 85 2.02 -5.87 -11.25
CA ARG A 85 3.43 -5.88 -10.80
C ARG A 85 3.86 -4.53 -10.23
N LEU A 86 3.34 -3.42 -10.77
CA LEU A 86 3.64 -2.09 -10.24
C LEU A 86 3.16 -1.95 -8.78
N ASP A 87 1.91 -2.34 -8.52
CA ASP A 87 1.32 -2.30 -7.18
C ASP A 87 2.01 -3.27 -6.22
N ALA A 88 2.40 -4.45 -6.72
CA ALA A 88 3.20 -5.40 -5.94
C ALA A 88 4.57 -4.82 -5.56
N VAL A 89 5.26 -4.13 -6.48
CA VAL A 89 6.52 -3.45 -6.17
C VAL A 89 6.31 -2.34 -5.15
N ASN A 90 5.26 -1.52 -5.31
CA ASN A 90 4.95 -0.44 -4.37
C ASN A 90 4.65 -1.01 -2.96
N SER A 91 3.93 -2.13 -2.88
CA SER A 91 3.66 -2.84 -1.63
C SER A 91 4.94 -3.39 -0.99
N MET A 92 5.81 -4.05 -1.77
CA MET A 92 7.11 -4.50 -1.28
C MET A 92 7.97 -3.34 -0.78
N VAL A 93 7.96 -2.18 -1.44
CA VAL A 93 8.70 -0.99 -1.00
C VAL A 93 8.15 -0.47 0.32
N TYR A 94 6.83 -0.39 0.47
CA TYR A 94 6.18 -0.01 1.72
C TYR A 94 6.56 -0.95 2.87
N GLU A 95 6.40 -2.26 2.68
CA GLU A 95 6.73 -3.28 3.67
C GLU A 95 8.21 -3.26 4.07
N ALA A 96 9.10 -3.15 3.08
CA ALA A 96 10.54 -3.10 3.34
C ALA A 96 10.96 -1.80 4.05
N THR A 97 10.30 -0.68 3.73
CA THR A 97 10.52 0.60 4.43
C THR A 97 10.07 0.51 5.88
N ALA A 98 8.88 -0.05 6.13
CA ALA A 98 8.36 -0.26 7.47
C ALA A 98 9.29 -1.16 8.29
N ARG A 99 9.74 -2.29 7.72
CA ARG A 99 10.68 -3.21 8.38
C ARG A 99 12.09 -2.61 8.58
N THR A 100 12.49 -1.65 7.76
CA THR A 100 13.75 -0.92 7.95
C THR A 100 13.67 0.05 9.13
N ARG A 101 12.49 0.66 9.35
CA ARG A 101 12.25 1.59 10.49
C ARG A 101 11.99 0.84 11.79
N ASP A 102 11.22 -0.24 11.72
CA ASP A 102 10.92 -1.14 12.83
C ASP A 102 11.30 -2.58 12.46
N PRO A 103 12.51 -3.02 12.85
CA PRO A 103 12.99 -4.38 12.58
C PRO A 103 12.19 -5.49 13.27
N VAL A 104 11.47 -5.15 14.35
CA VAL A 104 10.71 -6.12 15.15
C VAL A 104 9.34 -6.34 14.51
N TYR A 105 8.53 -5.29 14.40
CA TYR A 105 7.14 -5.40 13.97
C TYR A 105 6.89 -4.94 12.52
N GLY A 106 7.73 -4.07 11.96
CA GLY A 106 7.54 -3.53 10.62
C GLY A 106 6.13 -2.98 10.39
N CYS A 107 5.48 -3.40 9.30
CA CYS A 107 4.09 -2.99 9.03
C CYS A 107 3.05 -3.64 9.97
N ALA A 108 3.38 -4.74 10.65
CA ALA A 108 2.47 -5.38 11.61
C ALA A 108 2.23 -4.50 12.84
N GLY A 109 3.19 -3.63 13.20
CA GLY A 109 3.01 -2.62 14.24
C GLY A 109 1.92 -1.61 13.87
N THR A 110 1.95 -1.11 12.63
CA THR A 110 0.90 -0.22 12.10
C THR A 110 -0.45 -0.92 12.07
N ILE A 111 -0.51 -2.19 11.62
CA ILE A 111 -1.75 -2.97 11.61
C ILE A 111 -2.33 -3.09 13.03
N SER A 112 -1.49 -3.45 13.99
CA SER A 112 -1.91 -3.62 15.40
C SER A 112 -2.44 -2.31 15.99
N LEU A 113 -1.75 -1.20 15.72
CA LEU A 113 -2.19 0.13 16.16
C LEU A 113 -3.57 0.49 15.57
N LEU A 114 -3.75 0.31 14.27
CA LEU A 114 -5.01 0.61 13.60
C LEU A 114 -6.14 -0.29 14.12
N GLN A 115 -5.86 -1.57 14.39
CA GLN A 115 -6.84 -2.48 14.98
C GLN A 115 -7.27 -2.03 16.38
N SER A 116 -6.33 -1.59 17.23
CA SER A 116 -6.69 -1.01 18.54
C SER A 116 -7.57 0.22 18.42
N GLN A 117 -7.23 1.13 17.50
CA GLN A 117 -8.03 2.34 17.26
C GLN A 117 -9.45 2.01 16.76
N ILE A 118 -9.58 1.01 15.88
CA ILE A 118 -10.91 0.54 15.44
C ILE A 118 -11.73 0.03 16.63
N MET A 119 -11.13 -0.74 17.53
CA MET A 119 -11.83 -1.26 18.71
C MET A 119 -12.25 -0.13 19.65
N GLU A 120 -11.36 0.83 19.94
CA GLU A 120 -11.65 1.99 20.79
C GLU A 120 -12.81 2.82 20.22
N LEU A 121 -12.78 3.12 18.92
CA LEU A 121 -13.84 3.87 18.25
C LEU A 121 -15.16 3.11 18.20
N GLN A 122 -15.13 1.79 18.06
CA GLN A 122 -16.33 0.96 18.11
C GLN A 122 -16.96 0.94 19.50
N GLU A 123 -16.16 0.92 20.56
CA GLU A 123 -16.62 1.01 21.94
C GLU A 123 -17.25 2.38 22.22
N GLU A 124 -16.60 3.47 21.83
CA GLU A 124 -17.13 4.82 22.00
C GLU A 124 -18.45 5.01 21.26
N LEU A 125 -18.55 4.46 20.03
CA LEU A 125 -19.78 4.46 19.26
C LEU A 125 -20.90 3.67 19.95
N ALA A 126 -20.59 2.50 20.51
CA ALA A 126 -21.56 1.68 21.24
C ALA A 126 -22.08 2.40 22.49
N LYS A 127 -21.18 3.03 23.25
CA LYS A 127 -21.52 3.82 24.44
C LYS A 127 -22.44 4.99 24.09
N THR A 128 -22.06 5.78 23.07
CA THR A 128 -22.85 6.94 22.64
C THR A 128 -24.24 6.53 22.15
N LYS A 129 -24.34 5.42 21.42
CA LYS A 129 -25.64 4.88 20.97
C LYS A 129 -26.52 4.44 22.14
N ALA A 130 -25.95 3.82 23.17
CA ALA A 130 -26.68 3.43 24.37
C ALA A 130 -27.18 4.66 25.15
N GLU A 131 -26.36 5.70 25.27
CA GLU A 131 -26.75 6.97 25.91
C GLU A 131 -27.89 7.67 25.16
N ILE A 132 -27.83 7.72 23.83
CA ILE A 132 -28.91 8.27 22.99
C ILE A 132 -30.21 7.48 23.19
N PHE A 133 -30.12 6.14 23.15
CA PHE A 133 -31.29 5.27 23.34
C PHE A 133 -31.91 5.49 24.73
N TYR A 134 -31.09 5.56 25.78
CA TYR A 134 -31.55 5.85 27.13
C TYR A 134 -32.32 7.18 27.23
N MET A 135 -31.77 8.25 26.66
CA MET A 135 -32.44 9.56 26.64
C MET A 135 -33.75 9.55 25.84
N GLN A 136 -33.80 8.82 24.72
CA GLN A 136 -35.01 8.68 23.91
C GLN A 136 -36.12 7.94 24.65
N CYS A 137 -35.79 6.85 25.35
CA CYS A 137 -36.75 6.13 26.19
C CYS A 137 -37.28 7.01 27.32
N GLN A 138 -36.39 7.73 28.04
CA GLN A 138 -36.80 8.63 29.10
C GLN A 138 -37.74 9.74 28.60
N ASN A 139 -37.45 10.32 27.44
CA ASN A 139 -38.31 11.32 26.81
C ASN A 139 -39.68 10.73 26.40
N ALA A 140 -39.71 9.51 25.86
CA ALA A 140 -40.95 8.83 25.51
C ALA A 140 -41.81 8.57 26.76
N ASP A 141 -41.21 8.06 27.84
CA ASP A 141 -41.90 7.82 29.11
C ASP A 141 -42.51 9.12 29.66
N LEU A 142 -41.76 10.23 29.60
CA LEU A 142 -42.25 11.54 30.04
C LEU A 142 -43.44 12.03 29.19
N LEU A 143 -43.43 11.80 27.88
CA LEU A 143 -44.53 12.14 26.98
C LEU A 143 -45.78 11.29 27.21
N THR A 144 -45.67 10.08 27.75
CA THR A 144 -46.84 9.25 28.09
C THR A 144 -47.58 9.70 29.36
N LEU A 145 -46.99 10.63 30.14
CA LEU A 145 -47.53 11.14 31.39
C LEU A 145 -48.28 12.49 31.25
N ILE A 146 -48.36 13.05 30.04
CA ILE A 146 -49.00 14.34 29.72
C ILE A 146 -50.24 14.09 28.84
#